data_AF-A0A1G6LB26-F1
#
_entry.id   AF-A0A1G6LB26-F1
#
_cell.length_a   1.000
_cell.length_b   1.000
_cell.length_c   1.000
_cell.angle_alpha   90.00
_cell.angle_beta   90.00
_cell.angle_gamma   90.00
#
_symmetry.space_group_name_H-M   'P 1'
#
loop_
_entity.id
_entity.type
_entity.pdbx_description
1 polymer ?
#
loop_
_entity_poly.entity_id
_entity_poly.type
_entity_poly.pdbx_seq_one_letter_code
_entity_poly.pdbx_strand_id
1 'polypeptide(L)'
;MNRLFTALVGAALGVVALQAQAQAQTRWVMATPYAEANFHTRNIRAFLADIEQATGGKLTVQAHPNGTLLPMPQIKRGVQTGQVQLGEILLSAYGNEDPFFEVDSVPFLADTVEAAGALHRATEPYIRTRLERQGLTLLYTVNWNGQGFYTREPLQSVEALKGTRLRAFNNLTFRFAELLGAQPVTVQVPEIPQAFATNVVNVLFTSAQTGVDASAWDFARNFTDVGGMRPRNAIFANSRALAALDPALRAAVLEAAKRAEMRGAEFSRAAEVEMVEKLRSHGVQVSAASPAMQAQLRGIGEKQTQEWLTRAGNDGGQMLERYRALTSR
;
A
#
# COMPACT_ATOMS: atom_id res chain seq x y z
N MET A 1 -89.50 -13.33 28.10
CA MET A 1 -89.08 -13.94 26.83
C MET A 1 -87.62 -13.58 26.59
N ASN A 2 -86.74 -14.60 26.56
CA ASN A 2 -85.36 -14.71 26.02
C ASN A 2 -84.33 -13.63 26.43
N ARG A 3 -83.27 -13.83 27.23
CA ARG A 3 -82.18 -14.86 27.26
C ARG A 3 -81.63 -15.25 25.88
N LEU A 4 -80.30 -15.16 25.77
CA LEU A 4 -79.37 -15.68 24.75
C LEU A 4 -79.20 -14.83 23.49
N PHE A 5 -78.01 -14.22 23.33
CA PHE A 5 -77.07 -14.65 22.29
C PHE A 5 -75.64 -14.27 22.68
N THR A 6 -74.93 -15.29 23.14
CA THR A 6 -73.50 -15.34 23.42
C THR A 6 -72.72 -15.45 22.10
N ALA A 7 -71.49 -14.94 22.11
CA ALA A 7 -70.36 -15.32 21.26
C ALA A 7 -70.37 -14.88 19.78
N LEU A 8 -69.55 -13.86 19.49
CA LEU A 8 -68.77 -13.81 18.26
C LEU A 8 -67.41 -13.15 18.54
N VAL A 9 -66.41 -14.02 18.69
CA VAL A 9 -65.06 -13.90 18.09
C VAL A 9 -64.33 -12.58 18.39
N GLY A 10 -63.38 -12.49 19.32
CA GLY A 10 -62.28 -13.43 19.52
C GLY A 10 -61.20 -13.30 18.42
N ALA A 11 -60.85 -12.09 18.00
CA ALA A 11 -59.68 -11.82 17.14
C ALA A 11 -59.24 -10.34 17.25
N ALA A 12 -59.00 -9.87 18.47
CA ALA A 12 -58.31 -8.61 18.69
C ALA A 12 -56.81 -8.80 18.41
N LEU A 13 -56.46 -8.67 17.13
CA LEU A 13 -55.26 -7.99 16.66
C LEU A 13 -53.98 -8.29 17.46
N GLY A 14 -53.45 -9.50 17.27
CA GLY A 14 -52.01 -9.73 17.37
C GLY A 14 -51.29 -8.97 16.27
N VAL A 15 -51.17 -7.64 16.41
CA VAL A 15 -50.15 -6.87 15.72
C VAL A 15 -48.83 -7.32 16.34
N VAL A 16 -48.29 -8.43 15.81
CA VAL A 16 -46.87 -8.70 15.91
C VAL A 16 -46.22 -7.50 15.26
N ALA A 17 -45.80 -6.56 16.10
CA ALA A 17 -44.85 -5.54 15.73
C ALA A 17 -43.62 -6.28 15.23
N LEU A 18 -43.56 -6.53 13.92
CA LEU A 18 -42.31 -6.54 13.19
C LEU A 18 -41.74 -5.14 13.41
N GLN A 19 -41.14 -4.94 14.58
CA GLN A 19 -40.08 -3.96 14.74
C GLN A 19 -39.04 -4.42 13.72
N ALA A 20 -39.13 -3.85 12.51
CA ALA A 20 -37.97 -3.67 11.69
C ALA A 20 -37.02 -2.89 12.59
N GLN A 21 -36.18 -3.61 13.33
CA GLN A 21 -35.02 -3.01 13.97
C GLN A 21 -34.32 -2.31 12.82
N ALA A 22 -34.41 -0.98 12.78
CA ALA A 22 -33.55 -0.18 11.94
C ALA A 22 -32.14 -0.51 12.41
N GLN A 23 -31.52 -1.50 11.79
CA GLN A 23 -30.17 -1.92 12.13
C GLN A 23 -29.31 -0.71 11.79
N ALA A 24 -28.75 -0.10 12.83
CA ALA A 24 -27.94 1.09 12.70
C ALA A 24 -26.80 0.78 11.72
N GLN A 25 -26.85 1.41 10.54
CA GLN A 25 -25.83 1.27 9.52
C GLN A 25 -24.51 1.79 10.11
N THR A 26 -23.54 0.90 10.30
CA THR A 26 -22.20 1.32 10.72
C THR A 26 -21.53 1.97 9.52
N ARG A 27 -21.12 3.24 9.67
CA ARG A 27 -20.41 4.00 8.65
C ARG A 27 -18.98 4.20 9.07
N TRP A 28 -18.05 3.62 8.32
CA TRP A 28 -16.62 3.81 8.51
C TRP A 28 -16.05 4.73 7.45
N VAL A 29 -14.89 5.29 7.76
CA VAL A 29 -14.10 6.13 6.87
C VAL A 29 -12.75 5.47 6.62
N MET A 30 -12.29 5.52 5.38
CA MET A 30 -10.97 5.08 4.95
C MET A 30 -10.19 6.22 4.29
N ALA A 31 -8.94 6.42 4.71
CA ALA A 31 -8.01 7.34 4.05
C ALA A 31 -6.98 6.56 3.21
N THR A 32 -6.74 6.99 1.97
CA THR A 32 -5.69 6.46 1.08
C THR A 32 -4.95 7.62 0.38
N PRO A 33 -3.61 7.56 0.27
CA PRO A 33 -2.84 8.67 -0.26
C PRO A 33 -2.73 8.69 -1.79
N TYR A 34 -3.23 7.67 -2.49
CA TYR A 34 -3.04 7.50 -3.94
C TYR A 34 -4.27 7.93 -4.75
N ALA A 35 -4.04 8.27 -6.02
CA ALA A 35 -5.09 8.71 -6.93
C ALA A 35 -6.12 7.60 -7.21
N GLU A 36 -7.35 7.99 -7.59
CA GLU A 36 -8.46 7.04 -7.82
C GLU A 36 -8.14 5.96 -8.85
N ALA A 37 -7.39 6.31 -9.91
CA ALA A 37 -7.00 5.37 -10.97
C ALA A 37 -5.92 4.37 -10.56
N ASN A 38 -5.21 4.61 -9.46
CA ASN A 38 -4.13 3.76 -8.99
C ASN A 38 -4.66 2.36 -8.65
N PHE A 39 -3.93 1.30 -9.00
CA PHE A 39 -4.39 -0.08 -8.78
C PHE A 39 -4.62 -0.40 -7.29
N HIS A 40 -3.88 0.22 -6.37
CA HIS A 40 -4.13 0.09 -4.93
C HIS A 40 -5.50 0.65 -4.55
N THR A 41 -5.82 1.86 -5.00
CA THR A 41 -7.11 2.51 -4.73
C THR A 41 -8.27 1.77 -5.40
N ARG A 42 -8.08 1.25 -6.62
CA ARG A 42 -9.06 0.36 -7.28
C ARG A 42 -9.30 -0.92 -6.47
N ASN A 43 -8.25 -1.55 -5.95
CA ASN A 43 -8.39 -2.74 -5.10
C ASN A 43 -9.09 -2.41 -3.77
N ILE A 44 -8.82 -1.23 -3.19
CA ILE A 44 -9.52 -0.72 -2.01
C ILE A 44 -11.01 -0.56 -2.30
N ARG A 45 -11.41 0.06 -3.42
CA ARG A 45 -12.83 0.18 -3.80
C ARG A 45 -13.52 -1.18 -3.85
N ALA A 46 -12.88 -2.17 -4.47
CA ALA A 46 -13.40 -3.53 -4.52
C ALA A 46 -13.46 -4.18 -3.12
N PHE A 47 -12.47 -3.95 -2.26
CA PHE A 47 -12.47 -4.42 -0.86
C PHE A 47 -13.64 -3.84 -0.06
N LEU A 48 -13.94 -2.54 -0.23
CA LEU A 48 -15.06 -1.91 0.45
C LEU A 48 -16.41 -2.41 -0.07
N ALA A 49 -16.52 -2.67 -1.38
CA ALA A 49 -17.69 -3.30 -1.99
C ALA A 49 -17.88 -4.74 -1.49
N ASP A 50 -16.81 -5.52 -1.34
CA ASP A 50 -16.84 -6.87 -0.78
C ASP A 50 -17.40 -6.86 0.66
N ILE A 51 -17.03 -5.87 1.48
CA ILE A 51 -17.57 -5.67 2.83
C ILE A 51 -19.06 -5.34 2.80
N GLU A 52 -19.44 -4.37 1.98
CA GLU A 52 -20.83 -3.91 1.89
C GLU A 52 -21.75 -5.06 1.45
N GLN A 53 -21.35 -5.80 0.42
CA GLN A 53 -22.09 -6.97 -0.08
C GLN A 53 -22.19 -8.07 0.98
N ALA A 54 -21.07 -8.45 1.61
CA ALA A 54 -21.05 -9.52 2.61
C ALA A 54 -21.85 -9.19 3.88
N THR A 55 -22.04 -7.89 4.16
CA THR A 55 -22.79 -7.43 5.33
C THR A 55 -24.23 -7.01 4.99
N GLY A 56 -24.64 -7.08 3.72
CA GLY A 56 -25.95 -6.59 3.27
C GLY A 56 -26.16 -5.10 3.57
N GLY A 57 -25.10 -4.30 3.46
CA GLY A 57 -25.13 -2.85 3.74
C GLY A 57 -25.05 -2.47 5.23
N LYS A 58 -24.95 -3.42 6.17
CA LYS A 58 -24.86 -3.11 7.61
C LYS A 58 -23.55 -2.42 7.98
N LEU A 59 -22.49 -2.68 7.23
CA LEU A 59 -21.23 -1.94 7.29
C LEU A 59 -20.93 -1.35 5.92
N THR A 60 -20.87 -0.02 5.86
CA THR A 60 -20.45 0.72 4.67
C THR A 60 -19.23 1.54 5.00
N VAL A 61 -18.31 1.67 4.04
CA VAL A 61 -17.07 2.41 4.23
C VAL A 61 -16.89 3.43 3.12
N GLN A 62 -16.67 4.70 3.50
CA GLN A 62 -16.36 5.76 2.55
C GLN A 62 -14.84 5.94 2.41
N ALA A 63 -14.30 5.72 1.21
CA ALA A 63 -12.89 5.98 0.92
C ALA A 63 -12.64 7.41 0.41
N HIS A 64 -11.61 8.03 0.97
CA HIS A 64 -11.06 9.33 0.60
C HIS A 64 -9.66 9.17 -0.01
N PRO A 65 -9.55 9.16 -1.35
CA PRO A 65 -8.29 8.98 -2.06
C PRO A 65 -7.46 10.26 -2.13
N ASN A 66 -6.29 10.14 -2.74
CA ASN A 66 -5.38 11.22 -3.09
C ASN A 66 -4.91 12.05 -1.88
N GLY A 67 -4.94 11.47 -0.69
CA GLY A 67 -4.56 12.15 0.56
C GLY A 67 -5.49 13.32 0.92
N THR A 68 -6.70 13.37 0.35
CA THR A 68 -7.62 14.51 0.51
C THR A 68 -8.16 14.68 1.92
N LEU A 69 -8.37 13.57 2.64
CA LEU A 69 -8.81 13.59 4.03
C LEU A 69 -7.62 13.65 5.00
N LEU A 70 -6.61 12.80 4.79
CA LEU A 70 -5.37 12.77 5.55
C LEU A 70 -4.20 12.52 4.59
N PRO A 71 -3.16 13.36 4.59
CA PRO A 71 -1.94 13.05 3.85
C PRO A 71 -1.25 11.83 4.46
N MET A 72 -0.49 11.07 3.65
CA MET A 72 0.09 9.78 4.06
C MET A 72 0.73 9.76 5.45
N PRO A 73 1.59 10.73 5.84
CA PRO A 73 2.22 10.71 7.18
C PRO A 73 1.22 10.71 8.34
N GLN A 74 0.01 11.24 8.13
CA GLN A 74 -1.03 11.36 9.14
C GLN A 74 -1.99 10.15 9.17
N ILE A 75 -2.07 9.35 8.10
CA ILE A 75 -3.05 8.25 7.99
C ILE A 75 -2.90 7.26 9.14
N LYS A 76 -1.68 6.75 9.39
CA LYS A 76 -1.44 5.78 10.47
C LYS A 76 -1.93 6.31 11.82
N ARG A 77 -1.60 7.55 12.17
CA ARG A 77 -2.02 8.17 13.43
C ARG A 77 -3.53 8.42 13.48
N GLY A 78 -4.14 8.82 12.36
CA GLY A 78 -5.58 8.97 12.22
C GLY A 78 -6.33 7.66 12.51
N VAL A 79 -5.82 6.54 12.00
CA VAL A 79 -6.40 5.22 12.32
C VAL A 79 -6.14 4.85 13.78
N GLN A 80 -4.93 5.02 14.31
CA GLN A 80 -4.61 4.69 15.72
C GLN A 80 -5.54 5.41 16.70
N THR A 81 -5.82 6.69 16.45
CA THR A 81 -6.67 7.53 17.30
C THR A 81 -8.16 7.31 17.04
N GLY A 82 -8.53 6.67 15.94
CA GLY A 82 -9.92 6.40 15.55
C GLY A 82 -10.60 7.55 14.81
N GLN A 83 -9.83 8.56 14.35
CA GLN A 83 -10.33 9.63 13.46
C GLN A 83 -10.90 9.04 12.16
N VAL A 84 -10.25 7.99 11.65
CA VAL A 84 -10.75 7.13 10.57
C VAL A 84 -10.63 5.67 11.03
N GLN A 85 -11.48 4.78 10.53
CA GLN A 85 -11.49 3.38 11.00
C GLN A 85 -10.55 2.50 10.19
N LEU A 86 -10.33 2.84 8.92
CA LEU A 86 -9.40 2.15 8.03
C LEU A 86 -8.38 3.13 7.44
N GLY A 87 -7.21 2.62 7.10
CA GLY A 87 -6.21 3.42 6.40
C GLY A 87 -5.26 2.56 5.58
N GLU A 88 -4.67 3.20 4.57
CA GLU A 88 -3.59 2.67 3.76
C GLU A 88 -2.32 3.51 3.95
N ILE A 89 -1.18 2.86 4.12
CA ILE A 89 0.13 3.51 4.10
C ILE A 89 1.12 2.75 3.24
N LEU A 90 2.13 3.46 2.71
CA LEU A 90 3.39 2.83 2.31
C LEU A 90 4.14 2.39 3.57
N LEU A 91 4.32 1.08 3.76
CA LEU A 91 4.88 0.56 5.01
C LEU A 91 6.28 1.13 5.29
N SER A 92 7.12 1.21 4.26
CA SER A 92 8.50 1.68 4.37
C SER A 92 8.67 3.16 4.69
N ALA A 93 7.62 3.97 4.59
CA ALA A 93 7.66 5.35 5.08
C ALA A 93 7.82 5.41 6.62
N TYR A 94 7.58 4.30 7.33
CA TYR A 94 7.62 4.20 8.79
C TYR A 94 8.86 3.47 9.32
N GLY A 95 9.89 3.28 8.48
CA GLY A 95 11.13 2.63 8.87
C GLY A 95 11.91 3.29 10.00
N ASN A 96 11.71 4.59 10.24
CA ASN A 96 12.27 5.30 11.41
C ASN A 96 11.65 4.86 12.74
N GLU A 97 10.38 4.42 12.72
CA GLU A 97 9.72 3.95 13.92
C GLU A 97 10.13 2.52 14.26
N ASP A 98 10.23 1.66 13.24
CA ASP A 98 10.67 0.29 13.37
C ASP A 98 11.31 -0.19 12.06
N PRO A 99 12.55 -0.72 12.08
CA PRO A 99 13.24 -1.16 10.86
C PRO A 99 12.48 -2.26 10.09
N PHE A 100 11.62 -3.06 10.75
CA PHE A 100 10.83 -4.06 10.05
C PHE A 100 9.82 -3.47 9.06
N PHE A 101 9.43 -2.21 9.23
CA PHE A 101 8.51 -1.55 8.31
C PHE A 101 9.17 -1.16 6.98
N GLU A 102 10.50 -1.03 6.91
CA GLU A 102 11.20 -0.62 5.68
C GLU A 102 11.90 -1.74 4.92
N VAL A 103 11.91 -2.97 5.44
CA VAL A 103 12.68 -4.08 4.86
C VAL A 103 12.34 -4.40 3.39
N ASP A 104 11.10 -4.16 2.97
CA ASP A 104 10.65 -4.36 1.58
C ASP A 104 11.16 -3.29 0.58
N SER A 105 11.82 -2.26 1.10
CA SER A 105 12.40 -1.16 0.35
C SER A 105 13.94 -1.15 0.42
N VAL A 106 14.54 -2.19 1.01
CA VAL A 106 15.99 -2.41 0.90
C VAL A 106 16.29 -2.77 -0.56
N PRO A 107 17.09 -1.96 -1.30
CA PRO A 107 17.33 -2.23 -2.71
C PRO A 107 17.95 -3.60 -2.93
N PHE A 108 17.45 -4.31 -3.93
CA PHE A 108 17.88 -5.62 -4.41
C PHE A 108 17.83 -6.76 -3.39
N LEU A 109 17.22 -6.54 -2.22
CA LEU A 109 16.97 -7.62 -1.26
C LEU A 109 15.91 -8.60 -1.78
N ALA A 110 14.81 -8.06 -2.34
CA ALA A 110 13.70 -8.81 -2.89
C ALA A 110 13.12 -8.08 -4.12
N ASP A 111 13.83 -8.19 -5.24
CA ASP A 111 13.57 -7.46 -6.50
C ASP A 111 12.64 -8.22 -7.48
N THR A 112 12.49 -9.54 -7.32
CA THR A 112 11.50 -10.33 -8.07
C THR A 112 10.17 -10.48 -7.34
N VAL A 113 9.12 -10.88 -8.05
CA VAL A 113 7.79 -11.14 -7.46
C VAL A 113 7.87 -12.30 -6.46
N GLU A 114 8.60 -13.36 -6.81
CA GLU A 114 8.81 -14.55 -5.98
C GLU A 114 9.57 -14.19 -4.69
N ALA A 115 10.65 -13.41 -4.84
CA ALA A 115 11.44 -12.90 -3.73
C ALA A 115 10.61 -11.98 -2.82
N ALA A 116 9.83 -11.07 -3.39
CA ALA A 116 8.95 -10.18 -2.63
C ALA A 116 7.88 -10.97 -1.84
N GLY A 117 7.33 -12.02 -2.43
CA GLY A 117 6.39 -12.93 -1.77
C GLY A 117 7.05 -13.75 -0.64
N ALA A 118 8.27 -14.22 -0.84
CA ALA A 118 9.05 -14.88 0.22
C ALA A 118 9.37 -13.92 1.38
N LEU A 119 9.77 -12.68 1.07
CA LEU A 119 10.03 -11.64 2.06
C LEU A 119 8.76 -11.28 2.83
N HIS A 120 7.60 -11.20 2.15
CA HIS A 120 6.31 -11.01 2.82
C HIS A 120 6.05 -12.10 3.85
N ARG A 121 6.14 -13.39 3.48
CA ARG A 121 5.94 -14.51 4.42
C ARG A 121 6.93 -14.51 5.60
N ALA A 122 8.16 -14.03 5.39
CA ALA A 122 9.16 -13.92 6.44
C ALA A 122 8.88 -12.76 7.41
N THR A 123 8.32 -11.65 6.92
CA THR A 123 8.20 -10.37 7.66
C THR A 123 6.81 -10.14 8.26
N GLU A 124 5.76 -10.74 7.69
CA GLU A 124 4.38 -10.48 8.06
C GLU A 124 4.10 -10.67 9.57
N PRO A 125 4.55 -11.75 10.25
CA PRO A 125 4.25 -11.92 11.68
C PRO A 125 4.88 -10.84 12.56
N TYR A 126 6.06 -10.36 12.16
CA TYR A 126 6.77 -9.27 12.84
C TYR A 126 6.02 -7.95 12.67
N ILE A 127 5.57 -7.64 11.45
CA ILE A 127 4.82 -6.43 11.13
C ILE A 127 3.46 -6.43 11.85
N ARG A 128 2.72 -7.55 11.80
CA ARG A 128 1.44 -7.73 12.48
C ARG A 128 1.56 -7.45 13.97
N THR A 129 2.51 -8.10 14.65
CA THR A 129 2.73 -7.93 16.09
C THR A 129 3.04 -6.46 16.45
N ARG A 130 3.84 -5.77 15.62
CA ARG A 130 4.20 -4.36 15.83
C ARG A 130 2.99 -3.43 15.68
N LEU A 131 2.15 -3.67 14.67
CA LEU A 131 0.93 -2.89 14.47
C LEU A 131 -0.09 -3.15 15.59
N GLU A 132 -0.26 -4.39 16.03
CA GLU A 132 -1.18 -4.77 17.10
C GLU A 132 -0.85 -4.07 18.42
N ARG A 133 0.44 -4.00 18.78
CA ARG A 133 0.93 -3.25 19.95
C ARG A 133 0.58 -1.76 19.90
N GLN A 134 0.28 -1.24 18.71
CA GLN A 134 -0.08 0.15 18.48
C GLN A 134 -1.58 0.35 18.28
N GLY A 135 -2.40 -0.66 18.56
CA GLY A 135 -3.86 -0.61 18.39
C GLY A 135 -4.31 -0.63 16.93
N LEU A 136 -3.48 -1.20 16.04
CA LEU A 136 -3.77 -1.36 14.62
C LEU A 136 -3.85 -2.84 14.26
N THR A 137 -4.94 -3.26 13.61
CA THR A 137 -5.07 -4.62 13.08
C THR A 137 -4.70 -4.62 11.60
N LEU A 138 -3.61 -5.28 11.24
CA LEU A 138 -3.22 -5.49 9.84
C LEU A 138 -4.27 -6.36 9.15
N LEU A 139 -4.86 -5.83 8.08
CA LEU A 139 -5.86 -6.52 7.26
C LEU A 139 -5.21 -7.27 6.10
N TYR A 140 -4.43 -6.56 5.28
CA TYR A 140 -3.69 -7.13 4.16
C TYR A 140 -2.54 -6.22 3.72
N THR A 141 -1.63 -6.76 2.88
CA THR A 141 -0.60 -5.97 2.21
C THR A 141 -0.59 -6.23 0.70
N VAL A 142 -0.12 -5.26 -0.08
CA VAL A 142 0.04 -5.43 -1.54
C VAL A 142 1.35 -4.80 -1.96
N ASN A 143 2.16 -5.54 -2.74
CA ASN A 143 3.41 -5.02 -3.32
C ASN A 143 3.11 -4.08 -4.51
N TRP A 144 3.89 -3.00 -4.58
CA TRP A 144 4.09 -2.22 -5.79
C TRP A 144 4.92 -2.99 -6.83
N ASN A 145 4.88 -2.51 -8.08
CA ASN A 145 5.74 -2.99 -9.16
C ASN A 145 7.22 -2.68 -8.91
N GLY A 146 8.10 -3.24 -9.76
CA GLY A 146 9.50 -2.86 -9.81
C GLY A 146 9.68 -1.33 -9.92
N GLN A 147 10.69 -0.81 -9.23
CA GLN A 147 11.05 0.61 -9.29
C GLN A 147 12.12 0.85 -10.37
N GLY A 148 12.07 2.02 -11.00
CA GLY A 148 13.03 2.47 -12.00
C GLY A 148 13.25 3.97 -11.96
N PHE A 149 14.16 4.46 -12.81
CA PHE A 149 14.51 5.87 -12.90
C PHE A 149 13.80 6.53 -14.08
N TYR A 150 13.15 7.66 -13.83
CA TYR A 150 12.64 8.56 -14.85
C TYR A 150 13.62 9.72 -15.01
N THR A 151 14.09 9.90 -16.24
CA THR A 151 15.09 10.91 -16.59
C THR A 151 14.70 11.63 -17.88
N ARG A 152 15.20 12.86 -18.02
CA ARG A 152 15.04 13.64 -19.26
C ARG A 152 15.94 13.10 -20.37
N GLU A 153 17.20 12.84 -20.05
CA GLU A 153 18.18 12.23 -20.96
C GLU A 153 18.30 10.71 -20.72
N PRO A 154 18.66 9.90 -21.73
CA PRO A 154 18.85 8.46 -21.55
C PRO A 154 19.88 8.13 -20.46
N LEU A 155 19.50 7.26 -19.52
CA LEU A 155 20.36 6.87 -18.41
C LEU A 155 21.27 5.69 -18.82
N GLN A 156 22.53 5.99 -19.15
CA GLN A 156 23.49 4.98 -19.61
C GLN A 156 24.28 4.30 -18.48
N SER A 157 24.46 4.99 -17.35
CA SER A 157 25.23 4.49 -16.21
C SER A 157 24.76 5.13 -14.89
N VAL A 158 25.20 4.57 -13.76
CA VAL A 158 24.86 5.12 -12.43
C VAL A 158 25.50 6.49 -12.21
N GLU A 159 26.68 6.74 -12.79
CA GLU A 159 27.42 8.00 -12.64
C GLU A 159 26.64 9.20 -13.18
N ALA A 160 25.75 8.99 -14.14
CA ALA A 160 24.84 10.03 -14.66
C ALA A 160 23.82 10.53 -13.62
N LEU A 161 23.64 9.81 -12.50
CA LEU A 161 22.80 10.25 -11.38
C LEU A 161 23.55 11.17 -10.39
N LYS A 162 24.88 11.27 -10.48
CA LYS A 162 25.67 12.09 -9.55
C LYS A 162 25.29 13.57 -9.67
N GLY A 163 25.00 14.20 -8.53
CA GLY A 163 24.58 15.59 -8.45
C GLY A 163 23.16 15.88 -8.94
N THR A 164 22.41 14.87 -9.40
CA THR A 164 20.99 15.05 -9.75
C THR A 164 20.15 15.26 -8.50
N ARG A 165 19.04 15.99 -8.62
CA ARG A 165 18.06 16.16 -7.53
C ARG A 165 17.05 15.03 -7.62
N LEU A 166 17.31 13.96 -6.88
CA LEU A 166 16.52 12.74 -6.95
C LEU A 166 15.37 12.76 -5.94
N ARG A 167 14.16 12.46 -6.39
CA ARG A 167 13.01 12.30 -5.50
C ARG A 167 13.16 11.03 -4.66
N ALA A 168 13.19 11.18 -3.34
CA ALA A 168 13.06 10.10 -2.36
C ALA A 168 11.63 10.04 -1.78
N PHE A 169 11.23 8.86 -1.29
CA PHE A 169 9.91 8.65 -0.68
C PHE A 169 9.93 8.00 0.69
N ASN A 170 11.10 7.56 1.14
CA ASN A 170 11.37 7.03 2.47
C ASN A 170 12.88 7.15 2.76
N ASN A 171 13.32 6.76 3.96
CA ASN A 171 14.74 6.89 4.33
C ASN A 171 15.66 5.98 3.53
N LEU A 172 15.20 4.78 3.13
CA LEU A 172 16.03 3.87 2.34
C LEU A 172 16.28 4.41 0.94
N THR A 173 15.29 5.03 0.30
CA THR A 173 15.46 5.68 -1.01
C THR A 173 16.23 6.99 -0.91
N PHE A 174 16.10 7.72 0.20
CA PHE A 174 16.93 8.88 0.51
C PHE A 174 18.41 8.46 0.60
N ARG A 175 18.69 7.44 1.42
CA ARG A 175 20.04 6.88 1.58
C ARG A 175 20.57 6.26 0.29
N PHE A 176 19.73 5.59 -0.48
CA PHE A 176 20.08 5.05 -1.80
C PHE A 176 20.55 6.17 -2.72
N ALA A 177 19.82 7.30 -2.78
CA ALA A 177 20.21 8.46 -3.57
C ALA A 177 21.58 9.04 -3.14
N GLU A 178 21.85 9.15 -1.83
CA GLU A 178 23.15 9.59 -1.33
C GLU A 178 24.29 8.67 -1.79
N LEU A 179 24.06 7.35 -1.75
CA LEU A 179 25.04 6.35 -2.18
C LEU A 179 25.27 6.36 -3.69
N LEU A 180 24.28 6.81 -4.48
CA LEU A 180 24.42 7.10 -5.92
C LEU A 180 25.16 8.42 -6.18
N GLY A 181 25.41 9.24 -5.14
CA GLY A 181 25.97 10.58 -5.27
C GLY A 181 24.96 11.63 -5.75
N ALA A 182 23.67 11.33 -5.72
CA ALA A 182 22.60 12.28 -5.99
C ALA A 182 22.28 13.15 -4.75
N GLN A 183 21.48 14.18 -4.94
CA GLN A 183 20.94 15.07 -3.92
C GLN A 183 19.47 14.70 -3.66
N PRO A 184 19.16 13.87 -2.64
CA PRO A 184 17.78 13.47 -2.39
C PRO A 184 16.90 14.61 -1.90
N VAL A 185 15.63 14.59 -2.34
CA VAL A 185 14.55 15.43 -1.79
C VAL A 185 13.32 14.56 -1.55
N THR A 186 12.78 14.61 -0.34
CA THR A 186 11.55 13.87 0.00
C THR A 186 10.33 14.58 -0.56
N VAL A 187 9.57 13.91 -1.42
CA VAL A 187 8.35 14.46 -2.04
C VAL A 187 7.24 13.40 -2.00
N GLN A 188 6.05 13.76 -1.54
CA GLN A 188 4.91 12.84 -1.49
C GLN A 188 4.31 12.63 -2.89
N VAL A 189 3.62 11.50 -3.10
CA VAL A 189 3.11 11.13 -4.43
C VAL A 189 2.24 12.23 -5.08
N PRO A 190 1.27 12.86 -4.37
CA PRO A 190 0.45 13.92 -4.96
C PRO A 190 1.24 15.19 -5.36
N GLU A 191 2.43 15.39 -4.81
CA GLU A 191 3.26 16.58 -5.01
C GLU A 191 4.28 16.42 -6.15
N ILE A 192 4.41 15.22 -6.72
CA ILE A 192 5.41 14.91 -7.76
C ILE A 192 5.32 15.90 -8.95
N PRO A 193 4.15 16.14 -9.57
CA PRO A 193 4.07 17.05 -10.72
C PRO A 193 4.57 18.46 -10.37
N GLN A 194 4.18 18.98 -9.20
CA GLN A 194 4.58 20.32 -8.75
C GLN A 194 6.08 20.39 -8.45
N ALA A 195 6.67 19.36 -7.86
CA ALA A 195 8.10 19.30 -7.57
C ALA A 195 8.97 19.30 -8.84
N PHE A 196 8.48 18.70 -9.92
CA PHE A 196 9.12 18.79 -11.25
C PHE A 196 8.87 20.14 -11.92
N ALA A 197 7.65 20.66 -11.87
CA ALA A 197 7.31 21.96 -12.46
C ALA A 197 8.12 23.11 -11.84
N THR A 198 8.44 23.01 -10.54
CA THR A 198 9.26 23.99 -9.82
C THR A 198 10.75 23.64 -9.77
N ASN A 199 11.17 22.57 -10.45
CA ASN A 199 12.56 22.12 -10.55
C ASN A 199 13.22 21.78 -9.19
N VAL A 200 12.42 21.47 -8.17
CA VAL A 200 12.87 20.96 -6.87
C VAL A 200 13.55 19.60 -7.03
N VAL A 201 13.04 18.77 -7.95
CA VAL A 201 13.64 17.49 -8.37
C VAL A 201 13.75 17.43 -9.89
N ASN A 202 14.71 16.65 -10.40
CA ASN A 202 14.88 16.41 -11.85
C ASN A 202 15.06 14.93 -12.21
N VAL A 203 15.11 14.03 -11.22
CA VAL A 203 15.07 12.57 -11.39
C VAL A 203 14.01 12.00 -10.47
N LEU A 204 13.17 11.13 -11.00
CA LEU A 204 12.16 10.41 -10.22
C LEU A 204 12.54 8.95 -10.15
N PHE A 205 12.61 8.41 -8.93
CA PHE A 205 12.76 6.98 -8.70
C PHE A 205 11.43 6.41 -8.20
N THR A 206 10.72 5.65 -9.04
CA THR A 206 9.44 5.03 -8.69
C THR A 206 9.00 3.95 -9.69
N SER A 207 7.81 3.36 -9.52
CA SER A 207 7.21 2.37 -10.43
C SER A 207 6.61 2.99 -11.70
N ALA A 208 6.28 2.14 -12.68
CA ALA A 208 5.48 2.50 -13.85
C ALA A 208 4.13 3.13 -13.48
N GLN A 209 3.42 2.53 -12.51
CA GLN A 209 2.13 3.02 -12.02
C GLN A 209 2.20 4.48 -11.54
N THR A 210 3.14 4.80 -10.66
CA THR A 210 3.28 6.17 -10.14
C THR A 210 3.69 7.15 -11.24
N GLY A 211 4.52 6.72 -12.20
CA GLY A 211 4.87 7.55 -13.35
C GLY A 211 3.65 7.91 -14.21
N VAL A 212 2.75 6.96 -14.44
CA VAL A 212 1.48 7.22 -15.12
C VAL A 212 0.58 8.16 -14.30
N ASP A 213 0.42 7.91 -13.00
CA ASP A 213 -0.42 8.72 -12.12
C ASP A 213 0.05 10.18 -12.06
N ALA A 214 1.37 10.40 -12.11
CA ALA A 214 2.00 11.71 -12.12
C ALA A 214 2.16 12.32 -13.51
N SER A 215 1.66 11.67 -14.58
CA SER A 215 1.88 12.09 -15.97
C SER A 215 3.34 12.35 -16.30
N ALA A 216 4.23 11.42 -15.94
CA ALA A 216 5.68 11.60 -16.02
C ALA A 216 6.22 11.95 -17.41
N TRP A 217 5.46 11.69 -18.49
CA TRP A 217 5.76 12.14 -19.84
C TRP A 217 5.85 13.68 -19.97
N ASP A 218 5.28 14.45 -19.04
CA ASP A 218 5.37 15.91 -19.04
C ASP A 218 6.78 16.40 -18.65
N PHE A 219 7.53 15.63 -17.85
CA PHE A 219 8.84 16.05 -17.32
C PHE A 219 10.00 15.06 -17.55
N ALA A 220 9.72 13.83 -17.98
CA ALA A 220 10.70 12.82 -18.34
C ALA A 220 10.50 12.35 -19.78
N ARG A 221 11.54 11.74 -20.36
CA ARG A 221 11.48 11.11 -21.70
C ARG A 221 11.91 9.65 -21.66
N ASN A 222 12.52 9.22 -20.56
CA ASN A 222 13.05 7.88 -20.40
C ASN A 222 12.56 7.30 -19.08
N PHE A 223 12.28 6.00 -19.07
CA PHE A 223 12.08 5.19 -17.88
C PHE A 223 13.02 3.98 -17.97
N THR A 224 14.05 3.98 -17.14
CA THR A 224 14.98 2.85 -17.01
C THR A 224 14.50 1.97 -15.86
N ASP A 225 13.85 0.86 -16.19
CA ASP A 225 13.40 -0.13 -15.24
C ASP A 225 14.61 -0.89 -14.67
N VAL A 226 14.75 -0.83 -13.34
CA VAL A 226 15.83 -1.52 -12.63
C VAL A 226 15.30 -2.68 -11.79
N GLY A 227 13.97 -2.83 -11.65
CA GLY A 227 13.33 -3.84 -10.82
C GLY A 227 13.70 -3.79 -9.33
N GLY A 228 14.45 -2.78 -8.90
CA GLY A 228 15.37 -2.89 -7.76
C GLY A 228 14.74 -3.00 -6.38
N MET A 229 13.43 -2.84 -6.24
CA MET A 229 12.68 -3.12 -5.01
C MET A 229 11.18 -3.19 -5.32
N ARG A 230 10.41 -3.81 -4.43
CA ARG A 230 8.95 -3.95 -4.53
C ARG A 230 8.30 -3.61 -3.18
N PRO A 231 8.21 -2.33 -2.80
CA PRO A 231 7.69 -1.92 -1.50
C PRO A 231 6.22 -2.32 -1.35
N ARG A 232 5.69 -2.37 -0.12
CA ARG A 232 4.28 -2.72 0.11
C ARG A 232 3.49 -1.59 0.70
N ASN A 233 2.24 -1.50 0.28
CA ASN A 233 1.22 -0.84 1.08
C ASN A 233 0.67 -1.80 2.12
N ALA A 234 0.41 -1.28 3.31
CA ALA A 234 -0.30 -1.97 4.37
C ALA A 234 -1.67 -1.32 4.58
N ILE A 235 -2.70 -2.15 4.60
CA ILE A 235 -4.07 -1.74 4.90
C ILE A 235 -4.42 -2.29 6.28
N PHE A 236 -4.91 -1.42 7.15
CA PHE A 236 -5.15 -1.76 8.55
C PHE A 236 -6.38 -1.04 9.09
N ALA A 237 -6.94 -1.63 10.14
CA ALA A 237 -8.07 -1.08 10.88
C ALA A 237 -7.64 -0.58 12.26
N ASN A 238 -8.39 0.37 12.81
CA ASN A 238 -8.35 0.65 14.24
C ASN A 238 -8.83 -0.60 14.99
N SER A 239 -7.98 -1.17 15.86
CA SER A 239 -8.31 -2.44 16.52
C SER A 239 -9.54 -2.35 17.42
N ARG A 240 -9.77 -1.20 18.08
CA ARG A 240 -10.97 -1.01 18.91
C ARG A 240 -12.24 -0.93 18.07
N ALA A 241 -12.21 -0.19 16.96
CA ALA A 241 -13.34 -0.10 16.04
C ALA A 241 -13.68 -1.47 15.44
N LEU A 242 -12.67 -2.23 15.02
CA LEU A 242 -12.85 -3.58 14.50
C LEU A 242 -13.38 -4.55 15.57
N ALA A 243 -12.90 -4.46 16.81
CA ALA A 243 -13.36 -5.29 17.92
C ALA A 243 -14.81 -4.98 18.33
N ALA A 244 -15.24 -3.72 18.18
CA ALA A 244 -16.59 -3.26 18.50
C ALA A 244 -17.65 -3.71 17.47
N LEU A 245 -17.25 -4.18 16.29
CA LEU A 245 -18.18 -4.79 15.34
C LEU A 245 -18.74 -6.11 15.88
N ASP A 246 -20.01 -6.37 15.55
CA ASP A 246 -20.60 -7.69 15.72
C ASP A 246 -19.71 -8.78 15.07
N PRO A 247 -19.61 -9.98 15.65
CA PRO A 247 -18.72 -11.04 15.15
C PRO A 247 -18.87 -11.33 13.65
N ALA A 248 -20.10 -11.29 13.13
CA ALA A 248 -20.39 -11.51 11.72
C ALA A 248 -19.84 -10.39 10.83
N LEU A 249 -19.97 -9.12 11.23
CA LEU A 249 -19.43 -7.97 10.48
C LEU A 249 -17.90 -7.98 10.52
N ARG A 250 -17.31 -8.28 11.69
CA ARG A 250 -15.85 -8.43 11.82
C ARG A 250 -15.31 -9.54 10.93
N ALA A 251 -15.98 -10.69 10.88
CA ALA A 251 -15.59 -11.79 10.00
C ALA A 251 -15.69 -11.40 8.52
N ALA A 252 -16.72 -10.65 8.12
CA ALA A 252 -16.86 -10.15 6.75
C ALA A 252 -15.69 -9.23 6.35
N VAL A 253 -15.24 -8.33 7.23
CA VAL A 253 -14.07 -7.47 6.98
C VAL A 253 -12.80 -8.29 6.79
N LEU A 254 -12.55 -9.25 7.69
CA LEU A 254 -11.34 -10.09 7.62
C LEU A 254 -11.33 -11.00 6.38
N GLU A 255 -12.48 -11.50 5.96
CA GLU A 255 -12.59 -12.35 4.78
C GLU A 255 -12.50 -11.53 3.48
N ALA A 256 -13.07 -10.32 3.46
CA ALA A 256 -12.87 -9.38 2.37
C ALA A 256 -11.40 -8.97 2.23
N ALA A 257 -10.67 -8.82 3.34
CA ALA A 257 -9.25 -8.50 3.33
C ALA A 257 -8.40 -9.59 2.65
N LYS A 258 -8.68 -10.88 2.90
CA LYS A 258 -7.99 -11.99 2.22
C LYS A 258 -8.21 -11.95 0.71
N ARG A 259 -9.44 -11.70 0.26
CA ARG A 259 -9.75 -11.54 -1.18
C ARG A 259 -9.03 -10.33 -1.77
N ALA A 260 -8.98 -9.22 -1.04
CA ALA A 260 -8.29 -8.01 -1.46
C ALA A 260 -6.77 -8.21 -1.57
N GLU A 261 -6.16 -9.03 -0.72
CA GLU A 261 -4.73 -9.36 -0.83
C GLU A 261 -4.43 -10.09 -2.14
N MET A 262 -5.20 -11.15 -2.45
CA MET A 262 -5.02 -11.92 -3.69
C MET A 262 -5.29 -11.08 -4.94
N ARG A 263 -6.41 -10.35 -4.97
CA ARG A 263 -6.76 -9.45 -6.07
C ARG A 263 -5.74 -8.33 -6.25
N GLY A 264 -5.21 -7.80 -5.15
CA GLY A 264 -4.17 -6.77 -5.17
C GLY A 264 -2.89 -7.25 -5.83
N ALA A 265 -2.47 -8.49 -5.58
CA ALA A 265 -1.33 -9.10 -6.25
C ALA A 265 -1.56 -9.27 -7.77
N GLU A 266 -2.77 -9.67 -8.18
CA GLU A 266 -3.15 -9.75 -9.60
C GLU A 266 -3.14 -8.37 -10.26
N PHE A 267 -3.71 -7.36 -9.60
CA PHE A 267 -3.73 -5.98 -10.08
C PHE A 267 -2.34 -5.40 -10.21
N SER A 268 -1.45 -5.68 -9.25
CA SER A 268 -0.05 -5.28 -9.31
C SER A 268 0.62 -5.89 -10.54
N ARG A 269 0.49 -7.21 -10.76
CA ARG A 269 1.08 -7.89 -11.94
C ARG A 269 0.54 -7.34 -13.27
N ALA A 270 -0.76 -7.05 -13.34
CA ALA A 270 -1.36 -6.45 -14.53
C ALA A 270 -0.83 -5.02 -14.77
N ALA A 271 -0.78 -4.19 -13.72
CA ALA A 271 -0.30 -2.81 -13.79
C ALA A 271 1.17 -2.72 -14.25
N GLU A 272 2.01 -3.71 -13.96
CA GLU A 272 3.42 -3.73 -14.40
C GLU A 272 3.53 -3.65 -15.93
N VAL A 273 2.66 -4.37 -16.63
CA VAL A 273 2.63 -4.41 -18.09
C VAL A 273 1.84 -3.22 -18.64
N GLU A 274 0.63 -3.00 -18.13
CA GLU A 274 -0.28 -1.97 -18.64
C GLU A 274 0.29 -0.56 -18.51
N MET A 275 0.94 -0.25 -17.38
CA MET A 275 1.47 1.10 -17.14
C MET A 275 2.74 1.35 -17.94
N VAL A 276 3.57 0.34 -18.18
CA VAL A 276 4.72 0.45 -19.08
C VAL A 276 4.27 0.71 -20.52
N GLU A 277 3.24 0.00 -21.02
CA GLU A 277 2.68 0.28 -22.35
C GLU A 277 2.07 1.67 -22.44
N LYS A 278 1.41 2.14 -21.37
CA LYS A 278 0.89 3.51 -21.31
C LYS A 278 2.01 4.56 -21.32
N LEU A 279 3.13 4.33 -20.63
CA LEU A 279 4.29 5.20 -20.74
C LEU A 279 4.82 5.26 -22.19
N ARG A 280 4.93 4.11 -22.86
CA ARG A 280 5.35 4.04 -24.28
C ARG A 280 4.39 4.78 -25.21
N SER A 281 3.08 4.62 -25.02
CA SER A 281 2.08 5.30 -25.88
C SER A 281 2.09 6.83 -25.73
N HIS A 282 2.57 7.34 -24.59
CA HIS A 282 2.84 8.76 -24.35
C HIS A 282 4.26 9.19 -24.75
N GLY A 283 5.02 8.34 -25.44
CA GLY A 283 6.34 8.67 -26.00
C GLY A 283 7.51 8.55 -25.03
N VAL A 284 7.33 7.93 -23.86
CA VAL A 284 8.43 7.62 -22.94
C VAL A 284 9.21 6.41 -23.46
N GLN A 285 10.52 6.54 -23.59
CA GLN A 285 11.41 5.44 -23.92
C GLN A 285 11.59 4.55 -22.69
N VAL A 286 11.12 3.31 -22.76
CA VAL A 286 11.25 2.35 -21.66
C VAL A 286 12.38 1.37 -21.97
N SER A 287 13.40 1.34 -21.11
CA SER A 287 14.56 0.45 -21.22
C SER A 287 14.78 -0.34 -19.94
N ALA A 288 15.42 -1.50 -20.03
CA ALA A 288 15.96 -2.20 -18.88
C ALA A 288 17.35 -1.65 -18.52
N ALA A 289 17.73 -1.66 -17.25
CA ALA A 289 19.09 -1.36 -16.84
C ALA A 289 20.10 -2.36 -17.43
N SER A 290 21.29 -1.85 -17.79
CA SER A 290 22.39 -2.68 -18.25
C SER A 290 22.90 -3.60 -17.12
N PRO A 291 23.53 -4.75 -17.45
CA PRO A 291 24.12 -5.62 -16.44
C PRO A 291 25.13 -4.91 -15.52
N ALA A 292 25.89 -3.96 -16.06
CA ALA A 292 26.85 -3.17 -15.29
C ALA A 292 26.15 -2.23 -14.28
N MET A 293 25.09 -1.54 -14.72
CA MET A 293 24.27 -0.72 -13.84
C MET A 293 23.61 -1.59 -12.75
N GLN A 294 23.02 -2.73 -13.14
CA GLN A 294 22.45 -3.69 -12.20
C GLN A 294 23.46 -4.14 -11.13
N ALA A 295 24.68 -4.48 -11.52
CA ALA A 295 25.74 -4.89 -10.58
C ALA A 295 26.12 -3.77 -9.60
N GLN A 296 26.29 -2.53 -10.08
CA GLN A 296 26.58 -1.38 -9.22
C GLN A 296 25.45 -1.10 -8.22
N LEU A 297 24.21 -1.12 -8.69
CA LEU A 297 23.04 -0.88 -7.85
C LEU A 297 22.85 -1.99 -6.80
N ARG A 298 23.12 -3.26 -7.15
CA ARG A 298 23.14 -4.38 -6.20
C ARG A 298 24.18 -4.19 -5.10
N GLY A 299 25.38 -3.72 -5.43
CA GLY A 299 26.41 -3.42 -4.41
C GLY A 299 25.95 -2.35 -3.40
N ILE A 300 25.19 -1.35 -3.85
CA ILE A 300 24.55 -0.38 -2.94
C ILE A 300 23.47 -1.05 -2.08
N GLY A 301 22.67 -1.93 -2.68
CA GLY A 301 21.65 -2.73 -1.98
C GLY A 301 22.24 -3.64 -0.90
N GLU A 302 23.37 -4.29 -1.15
CA GLU A 302 24.10 -5.09 -0.18
C GLU A 302 24.56 -4.25 1.01
N LYS A 303 25.11 -3.05 0.76
CA LYS A 303 25.47 -2.11 1.82
C LYS A 303 24.26 -1.73 2.66
N GLN A 304 23.14 -1.37 2.04
CA GLN A 304 21.92 -1.01 2.77
C GLN A 304 21.31 -2.19 3.52
N THR A 305 21.48 -3.42 3.02
CA THR A 305 21.10 -4.64 3.76
C THR A 305 21.88 -4.75 5.07
N GLN A 306 23.19 -4.46 5.05
CA GLN A 306 24.01 -4.45 6.28
C GLN A 306 23.66 -3.29 7.22
N GLU A 307 23.40 -2.09 6.68
CA GLU A 307 22.93 -0.94 7.47
C GLU A 307 21.58 -1.26 8.14
N TRP A 308 20.66 -1.91 7.42
CA TRP A 308 19.37 -2.36 7.95
C TRP A 308 19.53 -3.44 9.02
N LEU A 309 20.34 -4.48 8.79
CA LEU A 309 20.58 -5.56 9.76
C LEU A 309 21.10 -5.03 11.09
N THR A 310 21.99 -4.02 11.04
CA THR A 310 22.52 -3.37 12.23
C THR A 310 21.41 -2.74 13.08
N ARG A 311 20.41 -2.14 12.43
CA ARG A 311 19.25 -1.53 13.10
C ARG A 311 18.20 -2.56 13.55
N ALA A 312 17.98 -3.60 12.74
CA ALA A 312 16.98 -4.64 12.99
C ALA A 312 17.42 -5.67 14.05
N GLY A 313 18.73 -5.77 14.32
CA GLY A 313 19.28 -6.62 15.36
C GLY A 313 19.02 -8.11 15.13
N ASN A 314 18.95 -8.88 16.22
CA ASN A 314 18.82 -10.33 16.18
C ASN A 314 17.55 -10.79 15.45
N ASP A 315 16.41 -10.13 15.69
CA ASP A 315 15.16 -10.41 14.98
C ASP A 315 15.32 -10.24 13.47
N GLY A 316 16.06 -9.20 13.05
CA GLY A 316 16.36 -8.96 11.64
C GLY A 316 17.19 -10.08 11.01
N GLY A 317 18.19 -10.58 11.73
CA GLY A 317 19.00 -11.73 11.31
C GLY A 317 18.16 -13.00 11.12
N GLN A 318 17.34 -13.35 12.11
CA GLN A 318 16.45 -14.52 12.07
C GLN A 318 15.41 -14.42 10.93
N MET A 319 14.83 -13.23 10.74
CA MET A 319 13.92 -12.98 9.64
C MET A 319 14.63 -13.18 8.29
N LEU A 320 15.85 -12.67 8.14
CA LEU A 320 16.60 -12.78 6.89
C LEU A 320 17.02 -14.22 6.57
N GLU A 321 17.39 -15.01 7.58
CA GLU A 321 17.63 -16.45 7.44
C GLU A 321 16.37 -17.18 6.94
N ARG A 322 15.21 -16.88 7.56
CA ARG A 322 13.93 -17.42 7.12
C ARG A 322 13.60 -17.01 5.68
N TYR A 323 13.83 -15.76 5.31
CA TYR A 323 13.65 -15.28 3.94
C TYR A 323 14.51 -16.07 2.96
N ARG A 324 15.81 -16.22 3.23
CA ARG A 324 16.73 -16.99 2.37
C ARG A 324 16.31 -18.45 2.24
N ALA A 325 15.84 -19.08 3.32
CA ALA A 325 15.34 -20.45 3.27
C ALA A 325 14.08 -20.62 2.39
N LEU A 326 13.29 -19.55 2.20
CA LEU A 326 12.12 -19.54 1.33
C LEU A 326 12.45 -19.29 -0.15
N THR A 327 13.63 -18.76 -0.46
CA THR A 327 14.07 -18.44 -1.84
C THR A 327 15.09 -19.44 -2.40
N SER A 328 15.74 -20.24 -1.56
CA SER A 328 16.70 -21.27 -1.98
C SER A 328 16.06 -22.61 -2.38
N ARG A 329 14.75 -22.64 -2.62
CA ARG A 329 13.98 -23.82 -3.05
C ARG A 329 13.52 -23.62 -4.48
#